data_AF-A0A3D5NPT2-F1
#
_entry.id   AF-A0A3D5NPT2-F1
#
_cell.length_a   1.000
_cell.length_b   1.000
_cell.length_c   1.000
_cell.angle_alpha   90.00
_cell.angle_beta   90.00
_cell.angle_gamma   90.00
#
_symmetry.space_group_name_H-M   'P 1'
#
loop_
_entity.id
_entity.type
_entity.pdbx_description
1 polymer ?
#
loop_
_entity_poly.entity_id
_entity_poly.type
_entity_poly.pdbx_seq_one_letter_code
_entity_poly.pdbx_strand_id
1 'polypeptide(L)'
;SFIEGEILENDEEEIRKAMEESKENRHFLEKLLRGKPHALSIEVEKALATLSGLMNSPMTLYNKAKLQDMDFGTFEVEGKTYPLSFVLYENHYDYNNDLKVRRAAFDAFSKKLSDYK
;
A
#
# COMPACT_ATOMS: atom_id res chain seq x y z
N SER A 1 13.27 9.45 0.97
CA SER A 1 13.70 10.09 2.24
C SER A 1 14.52 11.33 1.90
N PHE A 2 14.55 12.39 2.71
CA PHE A 2 15.39 13.56 2.38
C PHE A 2 16.90 13.23 2.34
N ILE A 3 17.31 12.17 3.04
CA ILE A 3 18.69 11.65 3.07
C ILE A 3 19.19 11.25 1.66
N GLU A 4 18.31 10.74 0.79
CA GLU A 4 18.69 10.36 -0.57
C GLU A 4 19.06 11.60 -1.41
N GLY A 5 18.35 12.71 -1.20
CA GLY A 5 18.69 13.99 -1.81
C GLY A 5 20.04 14.52 -1.31
N GLU A 6 20.28 14.46 0.01
CA GLU A 6 21.56 14.92 0.59
C GLU A 6 22.75 14.09 0.09
N ILE A 7 22.56 12.78 -0.15
CA ILE A 7 23.59 11.96 -0.79
C ILE A 7 23.89 12.47 -2.21
N LEU A 8 22.84 12.76 -2.99
CA LEU A 8 22.96 13.18 -4.39
C LEU A 8 23.54 14.60 -4.60
N GLU A 9 23.51 15.44 -3.57
CA GLU A 9 24.17 16.76 -3.57
C GLU A 9 25.70 16.68 -3.55
N ASN A 10 26.27 15.53 -3.14
CA ASN A 10 27.70 15.32 -3.21
C ASN A 10 28.17 15.16 -4.66
N ASP A 11 29.47 15.39 -4.86
CA ASP A 11 30.14 15.10 -6.10
C ASP A 11 29.99 13.61 -6.46
N GLU A 12 29.72 13.33 -7.73
CA GLU A 12 29.50 11.96 -8.21
C GLU A 12 30.71 11.06 -7.95
N GLU A 13 31.93 11.62 -8.02
CA GLU A 13 33.16 10.90 -7.70
C GLU A 13 33.23 10.45 -6.24
N GLU A 14 32.71 11.25 -5.30
CA GLU A 14 32.68 10.87 -3.88
C GLU A 14 31.67 9.73 -3.65
N ILE A 15 30.53 9.77 -4.33
CA ILE A 15 29.54 8.69 -4.30
C ILE A 15 30.14 7.41 -4.91
N ARG A 16 30.89 7.52 -6.01
CA ARG A 16 31.59 6.40 -6.64
C ARG A 16 32.68 5.82 -5.74
N LYS A 17 33.40 6.66 -5.01
CA LYS A 17 34.38 6.22 -4.01
C LYS A 17 33.71 5.47 -2.86
N ALA A 18 32.59 5.99 -2.34
CA ALA A 18 31.80 5.31 -1.30
C ALA A 18 31.30 3.93 -1.74
N MET A 19 30.99 3.73 -3.04
CA MET A 19 30.63 2.43 -3.61
C MET A 19 31.79 1.42 -3.61
N GLU A 20 33.04 1.88 -3.71
CA GLU A 20 34.23 1.03 -3.63
C GLU A 20 34.56 0.68 -2.18
N GLU A 21 34.35 1.62 -1.25
CA GLU A 21 34.59 1.43 0.19
C GLU A 21 33.51 0.58 0.87
N SER A 22 32.26 0.64 0.40
CA SER A 22 31.14 -0.13 0.96
C SER A 22 30.46 -0.99 -0.09
N LYS A 23 30.96 -2.23 -0.25
CA LYS A 23 30.38 -3.22 -1.16
C LYS A 23 28.90 -3.54 -0.86
N GLU A 24 28.52 -3.52 0.42
CA GLU A 24 27.15 -3.79 0.86
C GLU A 24 26.17 -2.71 0.40
N ASN A 25 26.59 -1.44 0.39
CA ASN A 25 25.75 -0.32 0.00
C ASN A 25 25.88 0.06 -1.48
N ARG A 26 26.81 -0.56 -2.23
CA ARG A 26 27.07 -0.26 -3.64
C ARG A 26 25.80 -0.21 -4.48
N HIS A 27 24.94 -1.22 -4.38
CA HIS A 27 23.73 -1.29 -5.19
C HIS A 27 22.74 -0.15 -4.90
N PHE A 28 22.64 0.26 -3.62
CA PHE A 28 21.82 1.39 -3.21
C PHE A 28 22.34 2.70 -3.82
N LEU A 29 23.65 2.95 -3.72
CA LEU A 29 24.29 4.15 -4.29
C LEU A 29 24.22 4.17 -5.83
N GLU A 30 24.41 3.04 -6.51
CA GLU A 30 24.22 2.91 -7.95
C GLU A 30 22.78 3.24 -8.38
N LYS A 31 21.79 2.79 -7.57
CA LYS A 31 20.38 3.14 -7.80
C LYS A 31 20.13 4.64 -7.63
N LEU A 32 20.74 5.27 -6.63
CA LEU A 32 20.65 6.72 -6.44
C LEU A 32 21.24 7.48 -7.63
N LEU A 33 22.46 7.16 -8.06
CA LEU A 33 23.09 7.81 -9.22
C LEU A 33 22.27 7.65 -10.49
N ARG A 34 21.69 6.46 -10.73
CA ARG A 34 20.77 6.23 -11.85
C ARG A 34 19.51 7.12 -11.77
N GLY A 35 19.04 7.41 -10.56
CA GLY A 35 17.91 8.30 -10.30
C GLY A 35 18.24 9.79 -10.35
N LYS A 36 19.52 10.18 -10.27
CA LYS A 36 19.97 11.58 -10.22
C LYS A 36 19.35 12.49 -11.29
N PRO A 37 19.21 12.08 -12.57
CA PRO A 37 18.56 12.92 -13.60
C PRO A 37 17.07 13.22 -13.34
N HIS A 38 16.43 12.48 -12.44
CA HIS A 38 15.03 12.62 -12.06
C HIS A 38 14.86 13.20 -10.64
N ALA A 39 15.97 13.53 -9.96
CA ALA A 39 15.92 14.10 -8.62
C ALA A 39 15.46 15.56 -8.67
N LEU A 40 14.67 15.95 -7.67
CA LEU A 40 14.27 17.34 -7.47
C LEU A 40 15.34 18.09 -6.66
N SER A 41 15.14 19.39 -6.46
CA SER A 41 15.96 20.14 -5.51
C SER A 41 15.74 19.61 -4.08
N ILE A 42 16.77 19.70 -3.23
CA ILE A 42 16.69 19.19 -1.85
C ILE A 42 15.54 19.81 -1.05
N GLU A 43 15.24 21.08 -1.31
CA GLU A 43 14.15 21.82 -0.67
C GLU A 43 12.79 21.20 -1.01
N VAL A 44 12.61 20.80 -2.27
CA VAL A 44 11.38 20.15 -2.74
C VAL A 44 11.29 18.72 -2.22
N GLU A 45 12.38 17.95 -2.23
CA GLU A 45 12.41 16.60 -1.65
C GLU A 45 12.08 16.60 -0.16
N LYS A 46 12.60 17.58 0.60
CA LYS A 46 12.27 17.78 2.02
C LYS A 46 10.78 18.08 2.21
N ALA A 47 10.24 19.02 1.42
CA ALA A 47 8.81 19.36 1.48
C ALA A 47 7.91 18.14 1.16
N LEU A 48 8.23 17.39 0.10
CA LEU A 48 7.50 16.18 -0.27
C LEU A 48 7.61 15.07 0.79
N ALA A 49 8.80 14.88 1.37
CA ALA A 49 9.00 13.93 2.46
C ALA A 49 8.14 14.29 3.69
N THR A 50 8.05 15.57 4.05
CA THR A 50 7.17 16.05 5.12
C THR A 50 5.69 15.83 4.80
N LEU A 51 5.27 16.07 3.56
CA LEU A 51 3.88 15.89 3.13
C LEU A 51 3.48 14.42 2.86
N SER A 52 4.46 13.51 2.78
CA SER A 52 4.24 12.12 2.41
C SER A 52 3.21 11.42 3.29
N GLY A 53 3.16 11.71 4.60
CA GLY A 53 2.16 11.15 5.50
C GLY A 53 0.73 11.56 5.13
N LEU A 54 0.52 12.84 4.79
CA LEU A 54 -0.77 13.35 4.34
C LEU A 54 -1.15 12.76 2.98
N MET A 55 -0.22 12.73 2.03
CA MET A 55 -0.45 12.21 0.69
C MET A 55 -0.78 10.71 0.68
N ASN A 56 -0.21 9.94 1.61
CA ASN A 56 -0.52 8.52 1.77
C ASN A 56 -1.77 8.24 2.63
N SER A 57 -2.28 9.25 3.35
CA SER A 57 -3.40 9.09 4.26
C SER A 57 -4.70 8.55 3.63
N PRO A 58 -5.05 8.84 2.35
CA PRO A 58 -6.26 8.29 1.75
C PRO A 58 -6.23 6.75 1.67
N MET A 59 -5.08 6.16 1.37
CA MET A 59 -4.93 4.70 1.32
C MET A 59 -5.03 4.09 2.72
N THR A 60 -4.43 4.72 3.73
CA THR A 60 -4.57 4.30 5.13
C THR A 60 -6.02 4.36 5.58
N LEU A 61 -6.72 5.46 5.28
CA LEU A 61 -8.12 5.65 5.63
C LEU A 61 -9.01 4.62 4.93
N TYR A 62 -8.82 4.41 3.63
CA TYR A 62 -9.54 3.41 2.85
C TYR A 62 -9.37 2.01 3.44
N ASN A 63 -8.14 1.61 3.78
CA ASN A 63 -7.88 0.31 4.39
C ASN A 63 -8.48 0.19 5.79
N LYS A 64 -8.45 1.26 6.57
CA LYS A 64 -9.08 1.28 7.90
C LYS A 64 -10.60 1.11 7.80
N ALA A 65 -11.23 1.90 6.93
CA ALA A 65 -12.66 1.85 6.70
C ALA A 65 -13.09 0.43 6.30
N LYS A 66 -12.44 -0.17 5.30
CA LYS A 66 -12.86 -1.48 4.78
C LYS A 66 -12.54 -2.66 5.72
N LEU A 67 -11.48 -2.58 6.53
CA LEU A 67 -11.01 -3.71 7.34
C LEU A 67 -11.43 -3.65 8.82
N GLN A 68 -11.71 -2.45 9.34
CA GLN A 68 -11.97 -2.24 10.77
C GLN A 68 -13.34 -1.63 11.03
N ASP A 69 -13.74 -0.62 10.26
CA ASP A 69 -14.93 0.18 10.59
C ASP A 69 -16.21 -0.37 9.92
N MET A 70 -16.10 -0.94 8.72
CA MET A 70 -17.25 -1.49 7.99
C MET A 70 -17.74 -2.79 8.62
N ASP A 71 -18.95 -2.77 9.17
CA ASP A 71 -19.67 -3.97 9.59
C ASP A 71 -20.42 -4.60 8.40
N PHE A 72 -19.85 -5.69 7.86
CA PHE A 72 -20.46 -6.46 6.77
C PHE A 72 -21.57 -7.41 7.23
N GLY A 73 -21.77 -7.57 8.54
CA GLY A 73 -22.83 -8.39 9.12
C GLY A 73 -22.68 -9.88 8.80
N THR A 74 -23.80 -10.50 8.40
CA THR A 74 -23.89 -11.93 8.11
C THR A 74 -24.70 -12.17 6.84
N PHE A 75 -24.60 -13.38 6.29
CA PHE A 75 -25.48 -13.86 5.22
C PHE A 75 -25.94 -15.29 5.52
N GLU A 76 -27.05 -15.73 4.90
CA GLU A 76 -27.63 -17.06 5.13
C GLU A 76 -27.66 -17.89 3.85
N VAL A 77 -27.37 -19.17 4.00
CA VAL A 77 -27.49 -20.18 2.94
C VAL A 77 -28.06 -21.46 3.55
N GLU A 78 -29.19 -21.93 3.02
CA GLU A 78 -29.83 -23.20 3.43
C GLU A 78 -30.07 -23.31 4.95
N GLY A 79 -30.47 -22.20 5.59
CA GLY A 79 -30.73 -22.15 7.03
C GLY A 79 -29.48 -22.05 7.91
N LYS A 80 -28.29 -21.94 7.32
CA LYS A 80 -27.04 -21.67 8.03
C LYS A 80 -26.60 -20.22 7.85
N THR A 81 -26.29 -19.57 8.95
CA THR A 81 -25.76 -18.20 9.00
C THR A 81 -24.23 -18.20 8.96
N TYR A 82 -23.66 -17.30 8.15
CA TYR A 82 -22.22 -17.13 7.96
C TYR A 82 -21.81 -15.69 8.33
N PRO A 83 -20.75 -15.50 9.14
CA PRO A 83 -20.21 -14.17 9.38
C PRO A 83 -19.59 -13.62 8.09
N LEU A 84 -19.67 -12.31 7.90
CA LEU A 84 -19.06 -11.63 6.77
C LEU A 84 -18.12 -10.54 7.25
N SER A 85 -16.97 -10.46 6.60
CA SER A 85 -16.02 -9.36 6.70
C SER A 85 -15.29 -9.24 5.37
N PHE A 86 -14.61 -8.12 5.16
CA PHE A 86 -13.78 -7.95 3.96
C PHE A 86 -12.75 -9.08 3.80
N VAL A 87 -12.08 -9.46 4.90
CA VAL A 87 -11.08 -10.53 4.91
C VAL A 87 -11.69 -11.91 4.67
N LEU A 88 -12.87 -12.19 5.22
CA LEU A 88 -13.55 -13.46 5.00
C LEU A 88 -14.03 -13.59 3.55
N TYR A 89 -14.51 -12.50 2.96
CA TYR A 89 -14.92 -12.50 1.57
C TYR A 89 -13.74 -12.83 0.64
N GLU A 90 -12.67 -12.02 0.70
CA GLU A 90 -11.50 -12.13 -0.21
C GLU A 90 -10.65 -13.39 -0.01
N ASN A 91 -10.67 -14.01 1.18
CA ASN A 91 -9.84 -15.18 1.49
C ASN A 91 -10.62 -16.49 1.60
N HIS A 92 -11.96 -16.47 1.52
CA HIS A 92 -12.74 -17.70 1.73
C HIS A 92 -14.00 -17.80 0.89
N TYR A 93 -14.74 -16.71 0.70
CA TYR A 93 -16.07 -16.78 0.09
C TYR A 93 -16.09 -16.49 -1.40
N ASP A 94 -15.24 -15.61 -1.92
CA ASP A 94 -15.17 -15.25 -3.33
C ASP A 94 -14.80 -16.43 -4.25
N TYR A 95 -13.93 -17.33 -3.79
CA TYR A 95 -13.52 -18.55 -4.49
C TYR A 95 -14.00 -19.85 -3.82
N ASN A 96 -14.98 -19.79 -2.92
CA ASN A 96 -15.52 -20.98 -2.25
C ASN A 96 -15.98 -22.04 -3.28
N ASN A 97 -15.91 -23.35 -3.05
CA ASN A 97 -16.38 -24.33 -4.04
C ASN A 97 -17.92 -24.42 -4.14
N ASP A 98 -18.65 -24.06 -3.08
CA ASP A 98 -20.11 -24.03 -3.08
C ASP A 98 -20.64 -22.76 -3.77
N LEU A 99 -21.36 -22.95 -4.88
CA LEU A 99 -21.93 -21.86 -5.67
C LEU A 99 -22.91 -21.00 -4.87
N LYS A 100 -23.73 -21.60 -4.01
CA LYS A 100 -24.75 -20.87 -3.23
C LYS A 100 -24.08 -19.95 -2.21
N VAL A 101 -23.05 -20.46 -1.54
CA VAL A 101 -22.21 -19.68 -0.61
C VAL A 101 -21.51 -18.54 -1.33
N ARG A 102 -20.82 -18.81 -2.46
CA ARG A 102 -20.14 -17.76 -3.23
C ARG A 102 -21.08 -16.62 -3.62
N ARG A 103 -22.26 -16.95 -4.16
CA ARG A 103 -23.22 -15.96 -4.65
C ARG A 103 -23.86 -15.16 -3.51
N ALA A 104 -24.31 -15.82 -2.45
CA ALA A 104 -24.88 -15.13 -1.30
C ALA A 104 -23.87 -14.21 -0.62
N ALA A 105 -22.61 -14.64 -0.49
CA ALA A 105 -21.53 -13.79 0.04
C ALA A 105 -21.26 -12.57 -0.85
N PHE A 106 -21.18 -12.75 -2.18
CA PHE A 106 -20.99 -11.65 -3.13
C PHE A 106 -22.12 -10.62 -3.04
N ASP A 107 -23.37 -11.06 -2.97
CA ASP A 107 -24.53 -10.17 -2.89
C ASP A 107 -24.52 -9.36 -1.58
N ALA A 108 -24.30 -10.03 -0.44
CA ALA A 108 -24.20 -9.38 0.86
C ALA A 108 -23.01 -8.39 0.93
N PHE A 109 -21.85 -8.80 0.43
CA PHE A 109 -20.64 -7.99 0.40
C PHE A 109 -20.82 -6.74 -0.47
N SER A 110 -21.31 -6.92 -1.69
CA SER A 110 -21.56 -5.82 -2.64
C SER A 110 -22.63 -4.86 -2.14
N LYS A 111 -23.68 -5.39 -1.50
CA LYS A 111 -24.70 -4.57 -0.85
C LYS A 111 -24.07 -3.66 0.21
N LYS A 112 -23.21 -4.20 1.07
CA LYS A 112 -22.54 -3.38 2.09
C LYS A 112 -21.66 -2.29 1.48
N LEU A 113 -20.87 -2.62 0.46
CA LEU A 113 -20.05 -1.62 -0.24
C LEU A 113 -20.89 -0.51 -0.88
N SER A 114 -22.13 -0.82 -1.28
CA SER A 114 -23.02 0.17 -1.89
C SER A 114 -23.52 1.25 -0.93
N ASP A 115 -23.43 1.04 0.39
CA ASP A 115 -23.76 2.04 1.41
C ASP A 115 -22.79 3.23 1.39
N TYR A 116 -21.61 3.09 0.77
CA TYR A 116 -20.52 4.06 0.75
C TYR A 116 -20.24 4.61 -0.66
N LYS A 117 -21.25 4.58 -1.54
CA LYS A 117 -21.20 5.16 -2.89
C LYS A 117 -21.36 6.68 -2.88
#